data_AF-A0A958C8C0-F1
#
_entry.id   AF-A0A958C8C0-F1
#
_cell.length_a   1.000
_cell.length_b   1.000
_cell.length_c   1.000
_cell.angle_alpha   90.00
_cell.angle_beta   90.00
_cell.angle_gamma   90.00
#
_symmetry.space_group_name_H-M   'P 1'
#
loop_
_entity.id
_entity.type
_entity.pdbx_description
1 polymer ?
#
loop_
_entity_poly.entity_id
_entity_poly.type
_entity_poly.pdbx_seq_one_letter_code
_entity_poly.pdbx_strand_id
1 'polypeptide(L)'
;MTISGFPDLNGADWQPTRDSMKQYARVVGKVRRALAPPEKHWFHTALRVAAVGATTGPIPGIDSSVELVLDFVNHALQVVTSTGQTRSIPLRGQPVAVFHRQTLDALAGLGIEAAVDP
;
A
#
# COMPACT_ATOMS: atom_id res chain seq x y z
N MET A 1 -1.56 -9.63 37.18
CA MET A 1 -0.82 -10.18 36.02
C MET A 1 -0.03 -9.02 35.42
N THR A 2 1.23 -8.86 35.84
CA THR A 2 2.11 -7.82 35.29
C THR A 2 2.62 -8.33 33.94
N ILE A 3 2.29 -7.62 32.86
CA ILE A 3 2.83 -7.92 31.54
C ILE A 3 4.33 -7.60 31.62
N SER A 4 5.17 -8.62 31.73
CA SER A 4 6.62 -8.44 31.70
C SER A 4 7.00 -7.91 30.33
N GLY A 5 7.49 -6.67 30.28
CA GLY A 5 8.25 -6.06 29.20
C GLY A 5 7.63 -6.20 27.81
N PHE A 6 7.13 -5.09 27.26
CA PHE A 6 6.96 -5.01 25.81
C PHE A 6 8.23 -5.51 25.10
N PRO A 7 8.09 -6.18 23.94
CA PRO A 7 9.25 -6.65 23.18
C PRO A 7 10.19 -5.47 22.90
N ASP A 8 11.49 -5.73 22.98
CA ASP A 8 12.50 -4.74 22.60
C ASP A 8 12.29 -4.39 21.12
N LEU A 9 11.93 -3.14 20.85
CA LEU A 9 11.75 -2.59 19.51
C LEU A 9 13.06 -2.01 18.98
N ASN A 10 14.19 -2.67 19.26
CA ASN A 10 15.48 -2.28 18.72
C ASN A 10 15.42 -2.30 17.19
N GLY A 11 15.42 -1.10 16.60
CA GLY A 11 15.23 -0.91 15.17
C GLY A 11 16.38 -1.45 14.30
N ALA A 12 17.52 -1.82 14.91
CA ALA A 12 18.68 -2.32 14.19
C ALA A 12 18.42 -3.71 13.57
N ASP A 13 17.79 -4.62 14.33
CA ASP A 13 17.68 -6.04 13.96
C ASP A 13 16.77 -6.29 12.76
N TRP A 14 15.87 -5.35 12.44
CA TRP A 14 14.91 -5.47 11.34
C TRP A 14 14.94 -4.27 10.38
N GLN A 15 16.02 -3.47 10.41
CA GLN A 15 16.17 -2.29 9.57
C GLN A 15 15.91 -2.55 8.07
N PRO A 16 16.42 -3.63 7.44
CA PRO A 16 16.16 -3.89 6.02
C PRO A 16 14.67 -4.08 5.70
N THR A 17 13.96 -4.80 6.59
CA THR A 17 12.51 -5.02 6.47
C THR A 17 11.75 -3.72 6.62
N ARG A 18 12.09 -2.92 7.65
CA ARG A 18 11.50 -1.61 7.90
C ARG A 18 11.62 -0.69 6.69
N ASP A 19 12.82 -0.63 6.13
CA ASP A 19 13.14 0.29 5.06
C ASP A 19 12.40 -0.15 3.77
N SER A 20 12.31 -1.46 3.50
CA SER A 20 11.48 -2.01 2.42
C SER A 20 9.99 -1.68 2.59
N MET A 21 9.43 -1.92 3.78
CA MET A 21 8.03 -1.60 4.08
C MET A 21 7.73 -0.11 3.95
N LYS A 22 8.64 0.77 4.40
CA LYS A 22 8.53 2.23 4.21
C LYS A 22 8.49 2.59 2.73
N GLN A 23 9.34 1.97 1.90
CA GLN A 23 9.36 2.25 0.47
C GLN A 23 8.09 1.75 -0.23
N TYR A 24 7.55 0.58 0.15
CA TYR A 24 6.27 0.10 -0.36
C TYR A 24 5.11 1.02 0.03
N ALA A 25 5.05 1.45 1.29
CA ALA A 25 4.05 2.40 1.75
C ALA A 25 4.14 3.74 1.00
N ARG A 26 5.34 4.21 0.63
CA ARG A 26 5.52 5.41 -0.20
C ARG A 26 4.95 5.23 -1.60
N VAL A 27 5.21 4.10 -2.27
CA VAL A 27 4.64 3.79 -3.59
C VAL A 27 3.10 3.80 -3.52
N VAL A 28 2.51 3.11 -2.54
CA VAL A 28 1.04 3.07 -2.37
C VAL A 28 0.48 4.46 -2.03
N GLY A 29 1.18 5.23 -1.21
CA GLY A 29 0.80 6.62 -0.90
C GLY A 29 0.85 7.54 -2.12
N LYS A 30 1.84 7.35 -3.02
CA LYS A 30 1.91 8.08 -4.30
C LYS A 30 0.74 7.70 -5.22
N VAL A 31 0.37 6.41 -5.32
CA VAL A 31 -0.83 5.97 -6.05
C VAL A 31 -2.08 6.65 -5.49
N ARG A 32 -2.25 6.62 -4.17
CA ARG A 32 -3.39 7.26 -3.51
C ARG A 32 -3.44 8.77 -3.80
N ARG A 33 -2.29 9.47 -3.74
CA ARG A 33 -2.17 10.88 -4.09
C ARG A 33 -2.56 11.18 -5.54
N ALA A 34 -2.23 10.28 -6.46
CA ALA A 34 -2.54 10.45 -7.88
C ALA A 34 -4.03 10.23 -8.19
N LEU A 35 -4.69 9.31 -7.48
CA LEU A 35 -6.05 8.88 -7.80
C LEU A 35 -7.14 9.50 -6.90
N ALA A 36 -6.84 9.82 -5.64
CA ALA A 36 -7.86 10.30 -4.71
C ALA A 36 -8.15 11.80 -4.90
N PRO A 37 -9.40 12.24 -4.68
CA PRO A 37 -9.73 13.66 -4.64
C PRO A 37 -8.84 14.40 -3.63
N PRO A 38 -8.25 15.56 -4.01
CA PRO A 38 -7.38 16.30 -3.10
C PRO A 38 -8.12 16.82 -1.87
N GLU A 39 -7.59 16.51 -0.69
CA GLU A 39 -8.02 17.06 0.59
C GLU A 39 -7.04 18.11 1.13
N LYS A 40 -7.56 19.02 1.97
CA LYS A 40 -6.76 20.01 2.70
C LYS A 40 -5.59 19.34 3.41
N HIS A 41 -4.44 20.01 3.39
CA HIS A 41 -3.20 19.54 4.02
C HIS A 41 -2.77 18.12 3.57
N TRP A 42 -3.15 17.71 2.36
CA TRP A 42 -2.77 16.41 1.80
C TRP A 42 -3.23 15.20 2.62
N PHE A 43 -4.28 15.35 3.45
CA PHE A 43 -4.76 14.23 4.28
C PHE A 43 -5.18 13.00 3.47
N HIS A 44 -5.64 13.22 2.23
CA HIS A 44 -5.94 12.17 1.27
C HIS A 44 -4.75 11.27 0.88
N THR A 45 -3.49 11.61 1.21
CA THR A 45 -2.33 10.77 0.83
C THR A 45 -1.95 9.74 1.88
N ALA A 46 -2.41 9.89 3.12
CA ALA A 46 -2.06 8.99 4.22
C ALA A 46 -2.72 7.61 4.06
N LEU A 47 -2.00 6.54 4.42
CA LEU A 47 -2.60 5.21 4.51
C LEU A 47 -3.33 5.08 5.86
N ARG A 48 -4.48 4.41 5.83
CA ARG A 48 -5.27 4.08 7.01
C ARG A 48 -4.81 2.74 7.57
N VAL A 49 -4.85 2.58 8.88
CA VAL A 49 -4.60 1.28 9.52
C VAL A 49 -5.79 0.36 9.27
N ALA A 50 -5.51 -0.88 8.91
CA ALA A 50 -6.48 -1.95 8.73
C ALA A 50 -6.10 -3.16 9.60
N ALA A 51 -7.04 -4.08 9.82
CA ALA A 51 -6.82 -5.25 10.66
C ALA A 51 -5.59 -6.09 10.24
N VAL A 52 -5.31 -6.14 8.94
CA VAL A 52 -4.20 -6.94 8.36
C VAL A 52 -2.97 -6.10 7.98
N GLY A 53 -3.00 -4.79 8.20
CA GLY A 53 -1.90 -3.90 7.82
C GLY A 53 -2.35 -2.47 7.54
N ALA A 54 -2.18 -2.01 6.29
CA ALA A 54 -2.51 -0.64 5.92
C ALA A 54 -3.25 -0.58 4.58
N THR A 55 -4.16 0.38 4.44
CA THR A 55 -5.00 0.52 3.24
C THR A 55 -5.13 1.96 2.78
N THR A 56 -5.34 2.16 1.48
CA THR A 56 -5.85 3.43 0.96
C THR A 56 -7.33 3.65 1.33
N GLY A 57 -8.05 2.60 1.74
CA GLY A 57 -9.51 2.58 1.64
C GLY A 57 -9.96 2.75 0.19
N PRO A 58 -11.28 2.81 -0.04
CA PRO A 58 -11.81 3.03 -1.39
C PRO A 58 -11.37 4.38 -1.94
N ILE A 59 -10.73 4.36 -3.10
CA ILE A 59 -10.43 5.54 -3.92
C ILE A 59 -11.47 5.59 -5.03
N PRO A 60 -12.31 6.65 -5.10
CA PRO A 60 -13.33 6.75 -6.15
C PRO A 60 -12.70 6.97 -7.52
N GLY A 61 -13.13 6.20 -8.52
CA GLY A 61 -12.84 6.41 -9.95
C GLY A 61 -14.11 6.70 -10.73
N ILE A 62 -14.00 6.82 -12.06
CA ILE A 62 -15.14 7.15 -12.95
C ILE A 62 -16.15 6.00 -12.99
N ASP A 63 -15.70 4.79 -13.30
CA ASP A 63 -16.56 3.61 -13.47
C ASP A 63 -16.60 2.70 -12.24
N SER A 64 -15.52 2.70 -11.45
CA SER A 64 -15.39 1.88 -10.24
C SER A 64 -14.42 2.52 -9.24
N SER A 65 -14.52 2.14 -7.97
CA SER A 65 -13.51 2.50 -6.97
C SER A 65 -12.44 1.42 -6.88
N VAL A 66 -11.23 1.81 -6.49
CA VAL A 66 -10.11 0.89 -6.22
C VAL A 66 -9.58 1.08 -4.80
N GLU A 67 -9.21 -0.01 -4.16
CA GLU A 67 -8.56 -0.02 -2.85
C GLU A 67 -7.26 -0.82 -2.93
N LEU A 68 -6.19 -0.24 -2.39
CA LEU A 68 -4.89 -0.90 -2.26
C LEU A 68 -4.65 -1.23 -0.78
N VAL A 69 -4.46 -2.51 -0.48
CA VAL A 69 -4.23 -3.02 0.87
C VAL A 69 -2.84 -3.65 0.96
N LEU A 70 -1.95 -3.03 1.73
CA LEU A 70 -0.74 -3.69 2.21
C LEU A 70 -1.13 -4.69 3.31
N ASP A 71 -1.35 -5.93 2.90
CA ASP A 71 -1.65 -7.05 3.76
C ASP A 71 -0.33 -7.66 4.27
N PHE A 72 0.02 -7.31 5.51
CA PHE A 72 1.23 -7.78 6.15
C PHE A 72 1.10 -9.20 6.72
N VAL A 73 -0.12 -9.71 6.84
CA VAL A 73 -0.40 -11.08 7.30
C VAL A 73 -0.18 -12.07 6.15
N ASN A 74 -0.71 -11.76 4.97
CA ASN A 74 -0.57 -12.60 3.77
C ASN A 74 0.64 -12.21 2.90
N HIS A 75 1.44 -11.24 3.33
CA HIS A 75 2.62 -10.74 2.61
C HIS A 75 2.32 -10.32 1.16
N ALA A 76 1.26 -9.53 0.96
CA ALA A 76 0.84 -9.09 -0.36
C ALA A 76 0.31 -7.64 -0.36
N LEU A 77 0.53 -6.93 -1.45
CA LEU A 77 -0.30 -5.79 -1.83
C LEU A 77 -1.50 -6.33 -2.61
N GLN A 78 -2.69 -6.21 -2.02
CA GLN A 78 -3.95 -6.48 -2.70
C GLN A 78 -4.45 -5.21 -3.37
N VAL A 79 -4.87 -5.31 -4.63
CA VAL A 79 -5.58 -4.27 -5.37
C VAL A 79 -6.97 -4.80 -5.65
N VAL A 80 -8.00 -4.15 -5.12
CA VAL A 80 -9.39 -4.61 -5.17
C VAL A 80 -10.25 -3.52 -5.76
N THR A 81 -11.07 -3.85 -6.76
CA THR A 81 -12.06 -2.92 -7.32
C THR A 81 -13.43 -3.13 -6.67
N SER A 82 -14.31 -2.12 -6.73
CA SER A 82 -15.71 -2.27 -6.31
C SER A 82 -16.51 -3.26 -7.16
N THR A 83 -15.99 -3.66 -8.32
CA THR A 83 -16.56 -4.68 -9.20
C THR A 83 -16.10 -6.11 -8.83
N GLY A 84 -15.28 -6.25 -7.78
CA GLY A 84 -14.77 -7.54 -7.29
C GLY A 84 -13.54 -8.07 -8.03
N GLN A 85 -12.96 -7.29 -8.95
CA GLN A 85 -11.71 -7.68 -9.60
C GLN A 85 -10.54 -7.48 -8.65
N THR A 86 -9.59 -8.41 -8.67
CA THR A 86 -8.43 -8.38 -7.78
C THR A 86 -7.11 -8.60 -8.51
N ARG A 87 -6.06 -7.98 -7.98
CA ARG A 87 -4.65 -8.27 -8.29
C ARG A 87 -3.88 -8.37 -6.98
N SER A 88 -2.86 -9.23 -6.98
CA SER A 88 -2.00 -9.44 -5.82
C SER A 88 -0.55 -9.32 -6.23
N ILE A 89 0.21 -8.49 -5.52
CA ILE A 89 1.66 -8.34 -5.70
C ILE A 89 2.34 -8.82 -4.41
N PRO A 90 3.26 -9.78 -4.46
CA PRO A 90 3.86 -10.32 -3.25
C PRO A 90 4.83 -9.32 -2.59
N LEU A 91 4.88 -9.26 -1.26
CA LEU A 91 5.80 -8.44 -0.47
C LEU A 91 6.99 -9.28 0.01
N ARG A 92 7.99 -9.46 -0.84
CA ARG A 92 9.13 -10.40 -0.61
C ARG A 92 10.48 -9.70 -0.40
N GLY A 93 10.47 -8.40 -0.09
CA GLY A 93 11.70 -7.59 0.00
C GLY A 93 12.39 -7.36 -1.36
N GLN A 94 11.66 -7.45 -2.46
CA GLN A 94 12.16 -7.09 -3.79
C GLN A 94 12.54 -5.58 -3.87
N PRO A 95 13.40 -5.19 -4.82
CA PRO A 95 13.73 -3.77 -5.02
C PRO A 95 12.47 -2.93 -5.23
N VAL A 96 12.43 -1.72 -4.65
CA VAL A 96 11.26 -0.83 -4.75
C VAL A 96 10.88 -0.52 -6.20
N ALA A 97 11.85 -0.43 -7.12
CA ALA A 97 11.57 -0.22 -8.53
C ALA A 97 10.77 -1.39 -9.17
N VAL A 98 11.01 -2.63 -8.72
CA VAL A 98 10.24 -3.80 -9.16
C VAL A 98 8.83 -3.74 -8.59
N PHE A 99 8.69 -3.46 -7.29
CA PHE A 99 7.39 -3.30 -6.64
C PHE A 99 6.56 -2.16 -7.27
N HIS A 100 7.19 -1.03 -7.56
CA HIS A 100 6.58 0.12 -8.24
C HIS A 100 6.01 -0.29 -9.59
N ARG A 101 6.83 -0.90 -10.46
CA ARG A 101 6.38 -1.37 -11.78
C ARG A 101 5.24 -2.38 -11.66
N GLN A 102 5.37 -3.40 -10.80
CA GLN A 102 4.31 -4.39 -10.59
C GLN A 102 2.99 -3.76 -10.10
N THR A 103 3.07 -2.71 -9.29
CA THR A 103 1.89 -1.97 -8.82
C THR A 103 1.19 -1.25 -9.96
N LEU A 104 1.95 -0.55 -10.81
CA LEU A 104 1.38 0.14 -11.98
C LEU A 104 0.82 -0.85 -13.01
N ASP A 105 1.53 -1.96 -13.27
CA ASP A 105 1.06 -3.02 -14.17
C ASP A 105 -0.26 -3.64 -13.66
N ALA A 106 -0.39 -3.84 -12.34
CA ALA A 106 -1.61 -4.35 -11.73
C ALA A 106 -2.79 -3.38 -11.88
N LEU A 107 -2.56 -2.08 -11.70
CA LEU A 107 -3.57 -1.04 -11.91
C LEU A 107 -3.97 -0.94 -13.39
N ALA A 108 -3.00 -0.92 -14.30
CA ALA A 108 -3.25 -0.89 -15.74
C ALA A 108 -4.03 -2.15 -16.20
N GLY A 109 -3.71 -3.32 -15.66
CA GLY A 109 -4.43 -4.57 -15.91
C GLY A 109 -5.86 -4.60 -15.34
N LEU A 110 -6.28 -3.56 -14.61
CA LEU A 110 -7.64 -3.30 -14.14
C LEU A 110 -8.26 -2.08 -14.86
N GLY A 111 -7.58 -1.50 -15.85
CA GLY A 111 -8.02 -0.30 -16.57
C GLY A 111 -7.84 1.00 -15.78
N ILE A 112 -6.98 1.03 -14.76
CA ILE A 112 -6.75 2.18 -13.90
C ILE A 112 -5.37 2.75 -14.20
N GLU A 113 -5.32 4.01 -14.66
CA GLU A 113 -4.06 4.72 -14.89
C GLU A 113 -3.74 5.64 -13.72
N ALA A 114 -2.57 5.46 -13.11
CA ALA A 114 -2.07 6.31 -12.04
C ALA A 114 -0.76 6.99 -12.50
N ALA A 115 -0.78 8.32 -12.60
CA ALA A 115 0.41 9.12 -12.90
C ALA A 115 1.31 9.21 -11.66
N VAL A 116 2.20 8.23 -11.49
CA VAL A 116 3.12 8.14 -10.36
C VAL A 116 4.56 8.23 -10.83
N ASP A 117 5.26 9.27 -10.37
CA ASP A 117 6.68 9.44 -10.64
C ASP A 117 7.53 8.37 -9.89
N PRO A 118 8.68 7.95 -10.47
CA PRO A 118 9.63 7.02 -9.83
C PRO A 118 9.99 7.39 -8.37
#